data_AF-A0AAU8EAB0-F1
#
_entry.id   AF-A0AAU8EAB0-F1
#
_cell.length_a   1.000
_cell.length_b   1.000
_cell.length_c   1.000
_cell.angle_alpha   90.00
_cell.angle_beta   90.00
_cell.angle_gamma   90.00
#
_symmetry.space_group_name_H-M   'P 1'
#
loop_
_entity.id
_entity.type
_entity.pdbx_description
1 polymer ?
#
loop_
_entity_poly.entity_id
_entity_poly.type
_entity_poly.pdbx_seq_one_letter_code
_entity_poly.pdbx_strand_id
1 'polypeptide(L)'
;MNYEIFDISDFKQEEFEPLGTKSKYWCSDSLGNHYLFKSIETHDSNNSIILRDGEDWSEKISCELAKKLLIPCADYELARDKSVRGVITRNFISSDNAYLVTGNEILKNYSAPINTEVQKKSEKQNIMHVYIILRRIIRNKPLGFNSLPSIKSAADFFTGYLMLDALLSNQDRHSENWGLIVTGKGRFHLAPTFDHAAGLGRNESDETKHNRLTSQDRGQHVSNYVQRAKSFFI
;
A
#
# COMPACT_ATOMS: atom_id res chain seq x y z
N MET A 1 -21.42 11.33 -1.87
CA MET A 1 -20.05 11.89 -1.95
C MET A 1 -19.56 11.56 -3.35
N ASN A 2 -19.22 12.57 -4.14
CA ASN A 2 -18.66 12.34 -5.47
C ASN A 2 -17.14 12.49 -5.36
N TYR A 3 -16.38 11.56 -5.93
CA TYR A 3 -14.93 11.66 -6.04
C TYR A 3 -14.58 12.17 -7.43
N GLU A 4 -13.68 13.16 -7.48
CA GLU A 4 -13.12 13.65 -8.74
C GLU A 4 -12.23 12.56 -9.37
N ILE A 5 -12.26 12.49 -10.71
CA ILE A 5 -11.34 11.66 -11.49
C ILE A 5 -10.41 12.62 -12.22
N PHE A 6 -9.14 12.60 -11.83
CA PHE A 6 -8.12 13.46 -12.40
C PHE A 6 -7.75 12.98 -13.80
N ASP A 7 -7.82 13.88 -14.78
CA ASP A 7 -7.24 13.63 -16.10
C ASP A 7 -5.77 14.00 -16.08
N ILE A 8 -4.91 13.00 -16.20
CA ILE A 8 -3.45 13.16 -16.13
C ILE A 8 -2.81 12.98 -17.51
N SER A 9 -3.60 12.96 -18.59
CA SER A 9 -3.12 12.71 -19.95
C SER A 9 -2.07 13.72 -20.43
N ASP A 10 -2.13 14.95 -19.89
CA ASP A 10 -1.21 16.03 -20.21
C ASP A 10 -0.01 16.11 -19.23
N PHE A 11 0.07 15.21 -18.24
CA PHE A 11 1.19 15.19 -17.30
C PHE A 11 2.44 14.71 -18.03
N LYS A 12 3.59 15.29 -17.66
CA LYS A 12 4.86 14.88 -18.23
C LYS A 12 5.25 13.53 -17.63
N GLN A 13 5.38 12.50 -18.46
CA GLN A 13 5.92 11.21 -18.03
C GLN A 13 7.44 11.31 -17.81
N GLU A 14 7.92 10.86 -16.66
CA GLU A 14 9.31 11.02 -16.24
C GLU A 14 10.07 9.70 -16.28
N GLU A 15 9.67 8.73 -15.45
CA GLU A 15 10.42 7.48 -15.26
C GLU A 15 9.47 6.28 -15.07
N PHE A 16 9.94 5.10 -15.47
CA PHE A 16 9.26 3.85 -15.16
C PHE A 16 9.62 3.38 -13.74
N GLU A 17 8.64 2.93 -12.97
CA GLU A 17 8.84 2.43 -11.60
C GLU A 17 8.87 0.89 -11.60
N PRO A 18 10.04 0.25 -11.42
CA PRO A 18 10.21 -1.18 -11.67
C PRO A 18 9.70 -2.10 -10.56
N LEU A 19 9.39 -1.60 -9.36
CA LEU A 19 8.97 -2.45 -8.25
C LEU A 19 7.52 -2.92 -8.39
N GLY A 20 7.19 -4.17 -8.04
CA GLY A 20 5.82 -4.68 -8.12
C GLY A 20 5.37 -5.11 -9.52
N THR A 21 4.09 -5.51 -9.66
CA THR A 21 3.56 -6.17 -10.87
C THR A 21 2.59 -5.32 -11.69
N LYS A 22 2.30 -4.10 -11.23
CA LYS A 22 1.38 -3.18 -11.90
C LYS A 22 2.15 -2.33 -12.93
N SER A 23 1.48 -1.96 -14.01
CA SER A 23 1.97 -0.88 -14.87
C SER A 23 1.87 0.44 -14.11
N LYS A 24 3.01 1.04 -13.81
CA LYS A 24 3.09 2.32 -13.12
C LYS A 24 4.28 3.14 -13.61
N TYR A 25 4.12 4.45 -13.54
CA TYR A 25 5.14 5.39 -13.96
C TYR A 25 5.06 6.68 -13.14
N TRP A 26 6.20 7.32 -12.96
CA TRP A 26 6.30 8.66 -12.39
C TRP A 26 5.93 9.69 -13.44
N CYS A 27 5.13 10.68 -13.05
CA CYS A 27 4.74 11.81 -13.88
C CYS A 27 4.66 13.10 -13.06
N SER A 28 4.73 14.24 -13.74
CA SER A 28 4.62 15.55 -13.13
C SER A 28 3.55 16.43 -13.77
N ASP A 29 2.88 17.23 -12.93
CA ASP A 29 1.95 18.25 -13.39
C ASP A 29 2.69 19.52 -13.87
N SER A 30 1.96 20.46 -14.44
CA SER A 30 2.49 21.74 -14.91
C SER A 30 3.01 22.65 -13.79
N LEU A 31 2.72 22.34 -12.53
CA LEU A 31 3.20 23.05 -11.34
C LEU A 31 4.47 22.41 -10.76
N GLY A 32 4.96 21.32 -11.34
CA GLY A 32 6.15 20.60 -10.89
C GLY A 32 5.91 19.66 -9.70
N ASN A 33 4.66 19.29 -9.41
CA ASN A 33 4.40 18.23 -8.43
C ASN A 33 4.63 16.86 -9.07
N HIS A 34 5.30 15.97 -8.34
CA HIS A 34 5.59 14.60 -8.79
C HIS A 34 4.59 13.60 -8.22
N TYR A 35 4.16 12.68 -9.08
CA TYR A 35 3.18 11.66 -8.78
C TYR A 35 3.56 10.31 -9.37
N LEU A 36 3.07 9.24 -8.76
CA LEU A 36 3.08 7.91 -9.32
C LEU A 36 1.67 7.58 -9.80
N PHE A 37 1.52 7.35 -11.11
CA PHE A 37 0.28 6.79 -11.66
C PHE A 37 0.34 5.26 -11.59
N LYS A 38 -0.71 4.63 -11.09
CA LYS A 38 -0.88 3.17 -11.06
C LYS A 38 -2.11 2.79 -11.90
N SER A 39 -1.86 2.14 -13.03
CA SER A 39 -2.89 1.67 -13.94
C SER A 39 -3.62 0.43 -13.40
N ILE A 40 -4.91 0.28 -13.75
CA ILE A 40 -5.62 -1.00 -13.59
C ILE A 40 -5.27 -2.00 -14.70
N GLU A 41 -4.65 -1.55 -15.78
CA GLU A 41 -4.19 -2.38 -16.89
C GLU A 41 -2.71 -2.77 -16.67
N THR A 42 -2.42 -4.07 -16.68
CA THR A 42 -1.06 -4.61 -16.66
C THR A 42 -0.86 -5.61 -17.80
N HIS A 43 0.36 -6.12 -17.99
CA HIS A 43 0.68 -7.12 -19.01
C HIS A 43 1.10 -8.44 -18.38
N ASP A 44 0.68 -9.55 -18.98
CA ASP A 44 1.17 -10.88 -18.64
C ASP A 44 2.56 -11.17 -19.26
N SER A 45 3.10 -12.37 -19.02
CA SER A 45 4.40 -12.77 -19.60
C SER A 45 4.41 -12.86 -21.12
N ASN A 46 3.24 -12.92 -21.75
CA ASN A 46 3.04 -12.95 -23.20
C ASN A 46 2.66 -11.55 -23.75
N ASN A 47 2.80 -10.50 -22.93
CA ASN A 47 2.45 -9.12 -23.26
C ASN A 47 0.95 -8.86 -23.50
N SER A 48 0.07 -9.77 -23.07
CA SER A 48 -1.39 -9.61 -23.15
C SER A 48 -1.90 -8.74 -22.00
N ILE A 49 -2.88 -7.88 -22.29
CA ILE A 49 -3.49 -6.98 -21.29
C ILE A 49 -4.27 -7.80 -20.26
N ILE A 50 -3.97 -7.58 -18.98
CA ILE A 50 -4.73 -8.06 -17.82
C ILE A 50 -5.35 -6.85 -17.13
N LEU A 51 -6.66 -6.90 -16.90
CA LEU A 51 -7.38 -5.93 -16.09
C LEU A 51 -7.37 -6.33 -14.61
N ARG A 52 -7.02 -5.38 -13.76
CA ARG A 52 -7.04 -5.46 -12.30
C ARG A 52 -8.22 -4.68 -11.75
N ASP A 53 -9.42 -5.09 -12.16
CA ASP A 53 -10.65 -4.37 -11.83
C ASP A 53 -10.80 -4.16 -10.32
N GLY A 54 -11.13 -2.92 -9.99
CA GLY A 54 -11.41 -2.46 -8.64
C GLY A 54 -10.22 -2.14 -7.74
N GLU A 55 -8.99 -2.31 -8.23
CA GLU A 55 -7.82 -1.83 -7.49
C GLU A 55 -7.82 -0.31 -7.31
N ASP A 56 -8.37 0.43 -8.28
CA ASP A 56 -8.48 1.89 -8.23
C ASP A 56 -9.41 2.38 -7.09
N TRP A 57 -10.65 1.91 -7.07
CA TRP A 57 -11.59 2.30 -6.01
C TRP A 57 -11.21 1.70 -4.66
N SER A 58 -10.61 0.51 -4.61
CA SER A 58 -10.18 -0.10 -3.36
C SER A 58 -9.06 0.71 -2.71
N GLU A 59 -8.08 1.16 -3.50
CA GLU A 59 -7.02 2.05 -3.01
C GLU A 59 -7.60 3.40 -2.55
N LYS A 60 -8.50 4.01 -3.33
CA LYS A 60 -9.13 5.29 -2.96
C LYS A 60 -9.92 5.17 -1.65
N ILE A 61 -10.79 4.18 -1.52
CA ILE A 61 -11.59 3.99 -0.29
C ILE A 61 -10.68 3.71 0.91
N SER A 62 -9.63 2.91 0.71
CA SER A 62 -8.65 2.61 1.77
C SER A 62 -7.93 3.87 2.25
N CYS A 63 -7.53 4.75 1.32
CA CYS A 63 -6.94 6.05 1.63
C CYS A 63 -7.91 6.94 2.43
N GLU A 64 -9.18 7.04 2.01
CA GLU A 64 -10.19 7.83 2.71
C GLU A 64 -10.49 7.29 4.12
N LEU A 65 -10.51 5.96 4.30
CA LEU A 65 -10.68 5.33 5.60
C LEU A 65 -9.47 5.61 6.51
N ALA A 66 -8.24 5.50 5.98
CA ALA A 66 -7.03 5.84 6.73
C ALA A 66 -7.05 7.29 7.22
N LYS A 67 -7.40 8.25 6.35
CA LYS A 67 -7.56 9.67 6.71
C LYS A 67 -8.58 9.87 7.83
N LYS A 68 -9.76 9.24 7.72
CA LYS A 68 -10.80 9.32 8.76
C LYS A 68 -10.37 8.74 10.10
N LEU A 69 -9.52 7.71 10.08
CA LEU A 69 -8.94 7.10 11.27
C LEU A 69 -7.68 7.81 11.77
N LEU A 70 -7.27 8.91 11.13
CA LEU A 70 -6.04 9.66 11.43
C LEU A 70 -4.78 8.78 11.31
N ILE A 71 -4.80 7.81 10.40
CA ILE A 71 -3.67 6.93 10.09
C ILE A 71 -2.83 7.58 8.98
N PRO A 72 -1.50 7.74 9.19
CA PRO A 72 -0.59 8.24 8.15
C PRO A 72 -0.61 7.37 6.91
N CYS A 73 -1.11 7.89 5.78
CA CYS A 73 -1.14 7.18 4.51
C CYS A 73 -0.63 8.06 3.36
N ALA A 74 -0.15 7.43 2.30
CA ALA A 74 -0.01 8.10 1.01
C ALA A 74 -1.38 8.56 0.49
N ASP A 75 -1.40 9.71 -0.16
CA ASP A 75 -2.61 10.29 -0.74
C ASP A 75 -2.90 9.65 -2.09
N TYR A 76 -4.10 9.11 -2.27
CA TYR A 76 -4.56 8.54 -3.53
C TYR A 76 -5.80 9.25 -4.03
N GLU A 77 -5.79 9.62 -5.31
CA GLU A 77 -6.94 10.12 -6.05
C GLU A 77 -7.24 9.21 -7.24
N LEU A 78 -8.50 9.14 -7.65
CA LEU A 78 -8.88 8.43 -8.88
C LEU A 78 -8.33 9.22 -10.07
N ALA A 79 -7.80 8.52 -11.06
CA ALA A 79 -7.19 9.16 -12.23
C ALA A 79 -7.44 8.39 -13.52
N ARG A 80 -7.26 9.08 -14.64
CA ARG A 80 -7.19 8.48 -15.97
C ARG A 80 -6.04 9.08 -16.78
N ASP A 81 -5.37 8.23 -17.53
CA ASP A 81 -4.46 8.60 -18.60
C ASP A 81 -5.11 8.17 -19.92
N LYS A 82 -5.61 9.13 -20.70
CA LYS A 82 -6.45 8.92 -21.89
C LYS A 82 -7.66 8.06 -21.54
N SER A 83 -7.71 6.83 -22.08
CA SER A 83 -8.76 5.85 -21.81
C SER A 83 -8.46 4.93 -20.62
N VAL A 84 -7.23 4.94 -20.12
CA VAL A 84 -6.76 4.00 -19.09
C VAL A 84 -7.08 4.55 -17.71
N ARG A 85 -7.78 3.74 -16.90
CA ARG A 85 -8.14 4.09 -15.52
C ARG A 85 -7.05 3.68 -14.54
N GLY A 86 -7.01 4.38 -13.41
CA GLY A 86 -6.08 4.07 -12.33
C GLY A 86 -6.26 4.97 -11.13
N VAL A 87 -5.18 5.07 -10.37
CA VAL A 87 -5.03 6.04 -9.28
C VAL A 87 -3.74 6.81 -9.46
N ILE A 88 -3.73 8.02 -8.96
CA ILE A 88 -2.53 8.84 -8.85
C ILE A 88 -2.21 9.05 -7.38
N THR A 89 -0.92 8.95 -7.02
CA THR A 89 -0.45 9.24 -5.67
C THR A 89 0.70 10.22 -5.70
N ARG A 90 0.63 11.25 -4.85
CA ARG A 90 1.70 12.25 -4.76
C ARG A 90 2.92 11.62 -4.11
N ASN A 91 4.12 11.97 -4.60
CA ASN A 91 5.35 11.56 -3.96
C ASN A 91 5.39 12.09 -2.51
N PHE A 92 5.35 11.18 -1.54
CA PHE A 92 5.41 11.54 -0.11
C PHE A 92 6.83 11.77 0.40
N ILE A 93 7.85 11.55 -0.44
CA ILE A 93 9.24 11.90 -0.17
C ILE A 93 9.40 13.39 -0.52
N SER A 94 9.31 14.24 0.52
CA SER A 94 9.13 15.69 0.38
C SER A 94 10.40 16.53 0.54
N SER A 95 11.57 15.92 0.77
CA SER A 95 12.82 16.65 0.98
C SER A 95 13.94 16.14 0.09
N ASP A 96 14.72 17.07 -0.45
CA ASP A 96 15.96 16.77 -1.17
C ASP A 96 16.85 15.85 -0.31
N ASN A 97 17.33 14.77 -0.92
CA ASN A 97 18.14 13.72 -0.30
C ASN A 97 17.43 12.79 0.69
N ALA A 98 16.09 12.81 0.76
CA ALA A 98 15.36 11.71 1.40
C ALA A 98 15.06 10.59 0.41
N TYR A 99 15.02 9.36 0.91
CA TYR A 99 14.67 8.20 0.11
C TYR A 99 13.94 7.14 0.94
N LEU A 100 13.15 6.32 0.26
CA LEU A 100 12.46 5.18 0.85
C LEU A 100 13.40 3.96 0.86
N VAL A 101 13.40 3.23 1.96
CA VAL A 101 13.97 1.87 2.05
C VAL A 101 12.83 0.93 2.42
N THR A 102 12.55 -0.05 1.56
CA THR A 102 11.45 -1.00 1.75
C THR A 102 11.76 -2.05 2.80
N GLY A 103 10.72 -2.65 3.38
CA GLY A 103 10.80 -3.68 4.41
C GLY A 103 11.66 -4.88 4.00
N ASN A 104 11.60 -5.33 2.75
CA ASN A 104 12.46 -6.43 2.25
C ASN A 104 13.96 -6.10 2.41
N GLU A 105 14.37 -4.88 2.08
CA GLU A 105 15.75 -4.39 2.23
C GLU A 105 16.12 -4.23 3.71
N ILE A 106 15.21 -3.69 4.53
CA ILE A 106 15.42 -3.55 5.98
C ILE A 106 15.60 -4.93 6.61
N LEU A 107 14.71 -5.88 6.30
CA LEU A 107 14.79 -7.24 6.82
C LEU A 107 16.08 -7.92 6.36
N LYS A 108 16.51 -7.74 5.12
CA LYS A 108 17.80 -8.27 4.64
C LYS A 108 19.00 -7.71 5.41
N ASN A 109 18.98 -6.41 5.73
CA ASN A 109 20.10 -5.73 6.39
C ASN A 109 20.15 -5.94 7.92
N TYR A 110 19.01 -6.23 8.56
CA TYR A 110 18.90 -6.37 10.02
C TYR A 110 18.45 -7.76 10.49
N SER A 111 18.36 -8.73 9.59
CA SER A 111 18.27 -10.15 9.96
C SER A 111 19.68 -10.68 10.22
N ALA A 112 19.85 -11.51 11.25
CA ALA A 112 21.01 -12.39 11.32
C ALA A 112 21.09 -13.22 10.01
N PRO A 113 22.28 -13.62 9.53
CA PRO A 113 22.41 -14.47 8.35
C PRO A 113 21.80 -15.85 8.63
N ILE A 114 20.48 -15.95 8.51
CA ILE A 114 19.76 -17.21 8.45
C ILE A 114 19.91 -17.63 7.01
N ASN A 115 20.74 -18.66 6.79
CA ASN A 115 21.05 -19.33 5.52
C ASN A 115 20.18 -18.85 4.35
N THR A 116 20.76 -17.98 3.53
CA THR A 116 20.18 -17.45 2.28
C THR A 116 20.18 -18.50 1.17
N GLU A 117 19.74 -19.70 1.50
CA GLU A 117 19.42 -20.73 0.54
C GLU A 117 17.95 -21.06 0.70
N VAL A 118 17.22 -20.90 -0.42
CA VAL A 118 15.96 -21.58 -0.72
C VAL A 118 14.66 -20.76 -0.48
N GLN A 119 14.17 -20.25 -1.63
CA GLN A 119 12.78 -20.26 -2.11
C GLN A 119 11.87 -19.04 -1.89
N LYS A 120 11.48 -18.48 -3.05
CA LYS A 120 10.18 -17.90 -3.43
C LYS A 120 8.95 -18.74 -2.98
N LYS A 121 8.85 -19.17 -1.72
CA LYS A 121 7.68 -19.85 -1.16
C LYS A 121 7.10 -19.04 -0.02
N SER A 122 6.02 -18.32 -0.34
CA SER A 122 5.22 -17.46 0.55
C SER A 122 6.08 -16.61 1.47
N GLU A 123 6.41 -15.40 1.03
CA GLU A 123 6.99 -14.40 1.91
C GLU A 123 6.16 -14.30 3.20
N LYS A 124 6.81 -14.54 4.34
CA LYS A 124 6.22 -14.44 5.67
C LYS A 124 7.19 -13.69 6.55
N GLN A 125 6.68 -12.70 7.27
CA GLN A 125 7.46 -11.77 8.07
C GLN A 125 7.25 -12.13 9.54
N ASN A 126 8.33 -12.39 10.28
CA ASN A 126 8.22 -12.64 11.72
C ASN A 126 7.81 -11.34 12.43
N ILE A 127 6.64 -11.32 13.08
CA ILE A 127 6.08 -10.10 13.68
C ILE A 127 6.96 -9.56 14.80
N MET A 128 7.60 -10.44 15.59
CA MET A 128 8.48 -10.03 16.68
C MET A 128 9.74 -9.36 16.16
N HIS A 129 10.30 -9.85 15.06
CA HIS A 129 11.46 -9.24 14.42
C HIS A 129 11.13 -7.87 13.82
N VAL A 130 10.00 -7.77 13.10
CA VAL A 130 9.49 -6.50 12.57
C VAL A 130 9.25 -5.49 13.71
N TYR A 131 8.63 -5.94 14.81
CA TYR A 131 8.42 -5.13 16.01
C TYR A 131 9.73 -4.59 16.61
N ILE A 132 10.77 -5.43 16.70
CA ILE A 132 12.09 -5.02 17.19
C ILE A 132 12.71 -3.97 16.26
N ILE A 133 12.66 -4.18 14.94
CA ILE A 133 13.15 -3.21 13.95
C ILE A 133 12.42 -1.87 14.10
N LEU A 134 11.09 -1.88 14.17
CA LEU A 134 10.28 -0.68 14.36
C LEU A 134 10.67 0.06 15.65
N ARG A 135 10.85 -0.68 16.75
CA ARG A 135 11.12 -0.11 18.08
C ARG A 135 12.57 0.34 18.29
N ARG A 136 13.55 -0.32 17.64
CA ARG A 136 14.99 -0.12 17.91
C ARG A 136 15.74 0.55 16.76
N ILE A 137 15.34 0.31 15.51
CA ILE A 137 16.01 0.84 14.32
C ILE A 137 15.27 2.05 13.77
N ILE A 138 13.99 1.87 13.38
CA ILE A 138 13.21 2.96 12.77
C ILE A 138 12.87 4.03 13.81
N ARG A 139 12.30 3.62 14.95
CA ARG A 139 11.98 4.42 16.16
C ARG A 139 11.01 5.57 15.95
N ASN A 140 11.26 6.45 14.98
CA ASN A 140 10.52 7.68 14.77
C ASN A 140 9.22 7.42 13.98
N LYS A 141 8.16 8.11 14.41
CA LYS A 141 6.88 8.19 13.71
C LYS A 141 7.01 8.77 12.29
N PRO A 142 5.99 8.58 11.43
CA PRO A 142 5.95 9.21 10.12
C PRO A 142 6.15 10.73 10.16
N LEU A 143 6.82 11.25 9.13
CA LEU A 143 7.05 12.69 8.96
C LEU A 143 5.71 13.42 8.85
N GLY A 144 5.60 14.60 9.46
CA GLY A 144 4.37 15.42 9.41
C GLY A 144 3.21 14.97 10.32
N PHE A 145 3.25 13.77 10.91
CA PHE A 145 2.16 13.29 11.76
C PHE A 145 2.38 13.55 13.24
N ASN A 146 1.40 14.11 13.94
CA ASN A 146 1.51 14.36 15.38
C ASN A 146 1.42 13.07 16.20
N SER A 147 2.10 13.05 17.35
CA SER A 147 1.91 11.98 18.32
C SER A 147 0.55 12.10 19.00
N LEU A 148 -0.10 10.95 19.24
CA LEU A 148 -1.30 10.84 20.08
C LEU A 148 -0.87 10.32 21.47
N PRO A 149 -1.72 10.41 22.53
CA PRO A 149 -1.32 10.11 23.91
C PRO A 149 -0.57 8.78 24.09
N SER A 150 -0.98 7.73 23.35
CA SER A 150 -0.38 6.39 23.37
C SER A 150 0.26 5.96 22.05
N ILE A 151 0.35 6.85 21.05
CA ILE A 151 0.87 6.53 19.71
C ILE A 151 2.02 7.50 19.42
N LYS A 152 3.25 7.04 19.67
CA LYS A 152 4.44 7.91 19.68
C LYS A 152 5.59 7.35 18.84
N SER A 153 5.72 6.04 18.77
CA SER A 153 6.82 5.34 18.11
C SER A 153 6.39 4.76 16.76
N ALA A 154 7.37 4.43 15.92
CA ALA A 154 7.13 3.69 14.68
C ALA A 154 6.32 2.40 14.92
N ALA A 155 6.58 1.68 16.02
CA ALA A 155 5.85 0.47 16.34
C ALA A 155 4.36 0.73 16.60
N ASP A 156 4.02 1.81 17.33
CA ASP A 156 2.63 2.16 17.64
C ASP A 156 1.86 2.54 16.37
N PHE A 157 2.48 3.32 15.49
CA PHE A 157 1.89 3.69 14.20
C PHE A 157 1.71 2.47 13.30
N PHE A 158 2.69 1.56 13.25
CA PHE A 158 2.61 0.34 12.48
C PHE A 158 1.51 -0.60 12.98
N THR A 159 1.26 -0.67 14.30
CA THR A 159 0.08 -1.37 14.83
C THR A 159 -1.21 -0.79 14.24
N GLY A 160 -1.31 0.54 14.11
CA GLY A 160 -2.42 1.19 13.41
C GLY A 160 -2.53 0.76 11.94
N TYR A 161 -1.41 0.57 11.24
CA TYR A 161 -1.40 0.07 9.86
C TYR A 161 -1.97 -1.34 9.77
N LEU A 162 -1.58 -2.24 10.69
CA LEU A 162 -2.12 -3.61 10.73
C LEU A 162 -3.61 -3.65 11.11
N MET A 163 -4.06 -2.72 11.96
CA MET A 163 -5.49 -2.56 12.27
C MET A 163 -6.29 -2.09 11.04
N LEU A 164 -5.71 -1.19 10.23
CA LEU A 164 -6.29 -0.79 8.96
C LEU A 164 -6.36 -1.99 8.00
N ASP A 165 -5.29 -2.78 7.89
CA ASP A 165 -5.29 -3.99 7.06
C ASP A 165 -6.39 -4.98 7.46
N ALA A 166 -6.56 -5.19 8.77
CA ALA A 166 -7.64 -6.04 9.29
C ALA A 166 -9.04 -5.50 8.94
N LEU A 167 -9.25 -4.18 9.05
CA LEU A 167 -10.52 -3.53 8.69
C LEU A 167 -10.82 -3.69 7.20
N LEU A 168 -9.81 -3.54 6.34
CA LEU A 168 -9.95 -3.63 4.90
C LEU A 168 -9.98 -5.07 4.37
N SER A 169 -9.69 -6.06 5.22
CA SER A 169 -9.29 -7.41 4.77
C SER A 169 -8.16 -7.36 3.74
N ASN A 170 -7.20 -6.44 3.91
CA ASN A 170 -6.05 -6.30 3.04
C ASN A 170 -5.13 -7.51 3.23
N GLN A 171 -4.91 -8.24 2.14
CA GLN A 171 -4.14 -9.48 2.15
C GLN A 171 -2.74 -9.31 1.59
N ASP A 172 -2.30 -8.09 1.25
CA ASP A 172 -1.06 -7.85 0.49
C ASP A 172 -0.06 -6.95 1.22
N ARG A 173 -0.02 -6.99 2.57
CA ARG A 173 1.03 -6.31 3.37
C ARG A 173 2.35 -7.10 3.37
N HIS A 174 2.89 -7.39 2.20
CA HIS A 174 4.22 -7.97 2.06
C HIS A 174 5.32 -6.93 2.36
N SER A 175 6.58 -7.35 2.44
CA SER A 175 7.66 -6.49 2.94
C SER A 175 8.06 -5.36 2.01
N GLU A 176 7.58 -5.32 0.76
CA GLU A 176 7.76 -4.15 -0.12
C GLU A 176 6.67 -3.10 0.10
N ASN A 177 5.53 -3.47 0.70
CA ASN A 177 4.39 -2.58 0.97
C ASN A 177 4.47 -1.89 2.35
N TRP A 178 5.67 -1.77 2.90
CA TRP A 178 5.99 -0.89 4.02
C TRP A 178 7.48 -0.58 4.01
N GLY A 179 7.91 0.42 4.78
CA GLY A 179 9.32 0.78 4.84
C GLY A 179 9.61 1.97 5.74
N LEU A 180 10.82 2.48 5.62
CA LEU A 180 11.26 3.70 6.31
C LEU A 180 11.69 4.76 5.30
N ILE A 181 11.52 6.02 5.68
CA ILE A 181 12.13 7.16 5.00
C ILE A 181 13.44 7.49 5.73
N VAL A 182 14.55 7.49 5.00
CA VAL A 182 15.82 8.08 5.43
C VAL A 182 15.78 9.54 5.04
N THR A 183 15.82 10.44 6.01
CA THR A 183 15.90 11.89 5.73
C THR A 183 17.32 12.28 5.31
N GLY A 184 17.49 13.44 4.65
CA GLY A 184 18.82 13.97 4.32
C GLY A 184 19.74 14.21 5.53
N LYS A 185 19.21 14.18 6.77
CA LYS A 185 19.99 14.23 8.03
C LYS A 185 20.35 12.84 8.57
N GLY A 186 20.11 11.77 7.81
CA GLY A 186 20.35 10.38 8.22
C GLY A 186 19.38 9.85 9.28
N ARG A 187 18.25 10.52 9.54
CA ARG A 187 17.22 10.01 10.47
C ARG A 187 16.27 9.05 9.77
N PHE A 188 15.96 7.95 10.44
CA PHE A 188 14.97 6.97 9.99
C PHE A 188 13.59 7.30 10.55
N HIS A 189 12.58 7.38 9.69
CA HIS A 189 11.19 7.56 10.05
C HIS A 189 10.37 6.44 9.42
N LEU A 190 9.33 5.95 10.09
CA LEU A 190 8.38 5.05 9.44
C LEU A 190 7.75 5.76 8.23
N ALA A 191 7.67 5.11 7.07
CA ALA A 191 6.94 5.67 5.95
C ALA A 191 5.43 5.75 6.26
N PRO A 192 4.68 6.71 5.69
CA PRO A 192 3.21 6.60 5.64
C PRO A 192 2.81 5.23 5.05
N THR A 193 1.67 4.67 5.44
CA THR A 193 1.20 3.43 4.82
C THR A 193 0.82 3.65 3.35
N PHE A 194 1.10 2.68 2.48
CA PHE A 194 0.80 2.75 1.05
C PHE A 194 0.41 1.35 0.50
N ASP A 195 -0.13 1.30 -0.72
CA ASP A 195 -0.58 0.08 -1.43
C ASP A 195 -1.60 -0.76 -0.64
N HIS A 196 -2.87 -0.34 -0.71
CA HIS A 196 -4.00 -1.01 -0.07
C HIS A 196 -5.05 -1.53 -1.07
N ALA A 197 -4.73 -1.53 -2.37
CA ALA A 197 -5.62 -1.98 -3.43
C ALA A 197 -6.11 -3.43 -3.28
N ALA A 198 -5.42 -4.27 -2.50
CA ALA A 198 -5.75 -5.68 -2.29
C ALA A 198 -6.76 -5.93 -1.15
N GLY A 199 -7.59 -4.95 -0.83
CA GLY A 199 -8.67 -5.03 0.17
C GLY A 199 -10.09 -5.04 -0.41
N LEU A 200 -11.06 -5.01 0.50
CA LEU A 200 -12.48 -4.69 0.26
C LEU A 200 -13.21 -5.62 -0.72
N GLY A 201 -12.71 -6.84 -0.92
CA GLY A 201 -13.31 -7.82 -1.81
C GLY A 201 -13.37 -7.35 -3.27
N ARG A 202 -12.39 -6.53 -3.71
CA ARG A 202 -12.39 -5.91 -5.05
C ARG A 202 -12.47 -6.92 -6.19
N ASN A 203 -12.05 -8.16 -5.95
CA ASN A 203 -11.98 -9.25 -6.90
C ASN A 203 -13.33 -9.98 -7.06
N GLU A 204 -14.30 -9.72 -6.18
CA GLU A 204 -15.59 -10.41 -6.23
C GLU A 204 -16.47 -9.81 -7.33
N SER A 205 -17.17 -10.68 -8.07
CA SER A 205 -18.17 -10.23 -9.05
C SER A 205 -19.39 -9.61 -8.35
N ASP A 206 -20.16 -8.78 -9.06
CA ASP A 206 -21.36 -8.18 -8.49
C ASP A 206 -22.42 -9.21 -8.10
N GLU A 207 -22.54 -10.30 -8.87
CA GLU A 207 -23.34 -11.46 -8.49
C GLU A 207 -22.87 -12.07 -7.16
N THR A 208 -21.56 -12.26 -7.00
CA THR A 208 -21.00 -12.80 -5.76
C THR A 208 -21.27 -11.85 -4.60
N LYS A 209 -21.01 -10.54 -4.76
CA LYS A 209 -21.32 -9.52 -3.73
C LYS A 209 -22.79 -9.56 -3.35
N HIS A 210 -23.71 -9.62 -4.32
CA HIS A 210 -25.13 -9.74 -4.06
C HIS A 210 -25.45 -10.97 -3.22
N ASN A 211 -24.96 -12.15 -3.64
CA ASN A 211 -25.14 -13.40 -2.92
C ASN A 211 -24.59 -13.33 -1.48
N ARG A 212 -23.43 -12.70 -1.27
CA ARG A 212 -22.86 -12.51 0.08
C ARG A 212 -23.73 -11.65 0.99
N LEU A 213 -24.49 -10.71 0.43
CA LEU A 213 -25.34 -9.78 1.17
C LEU A 213 -26.75 -10.31 1.41
N THR A 214 -27.27 -11.17 0.53
CA THR A 214 -28.70 -11.57 0.54
C THR A 214 -28.94 -13.05 0.79
N SER A 215 -27.94 -13.91 0.63
CA SER A 215 -28.10 -15.36 0.76
C SER A 215 -28.57 -15.76 2.16
N GLN A 216 -29.42 -16.79 2.24
CA GLN A 216 -29.80 -17.43 3.49
C GLN A 216 -28.74 -18.45 3.97
N ASP A 217 -27.87 -18.90 3.07
CA ASP A 217 -26.74 -19.75 3.42
C ASP A 217 -25.67 -18.91 4.13
N ARG A 218 -25.54 -19.15 5.45
CA ARG A 218 -24.54 -18.50 6.29
C ARG A 218 -23.12 -18.68 5.74
N GLY A 219 -22.82 -19.80 5.08
CA GLY A 219 -21.52 -20.06 4.44
C GLY A 219 -21.11 -19.01 3.40
N GLN A 220 -22.09 -18.31 2.80
CA GLN A 220 -21.86 -17.27 1.80
C GLN A 220 -21.70 -15.88 2.40
N HIS A 221 -22.05 -15.67 3.67
CA HIS A 221 -22.07 -14.35 4.29
C HIS A 221 -20.69 -13.70 4.35
N VAL A 222 -20.69 -12.37 4.36
CA VAL A 222 -19.47 -11.54 4.48
C VAL A 222 -18.63 -11.97 5.69
N SER A 223 -19.26 -12.32 6.81
CA SER A 223 -18.57 -12.77 8.04
C SER A 223 -17.70 -14.02 7.83
N ASN A 224 -18.06 -14.91 6.90
CA ASN A 224 -17.27 -16.09 6.56
C ASN A 224 -16.27 -15.79 5.45
N TYR A 225 -16.60 -14.88 4.54
CA TYR A 225 -15.68 -14.41 3.51
C TYR A 225 -14.41 -13.79 4.10
N VAL A 226 -14.56 -12.88 5.06
CA VAL A 226 -13.42 -12.14 5.66
C VAL A 226 -12.46 -13.04 6.44
N GLN A 227 -12.92 -14.21 6.93
CA GLN A 227 -12.05 -15.19 7.62
C GLN A 227 -10.97 -15.79 6.71
N ARG A 228 -11.12 -15.66 5.38
CA ARG A 228 -10.12 -16.13 4.41
C ARG A 228 -8.91 -15.20 4.33
N ALA A 229 -9.04 -13.96 4.79
CA ALA A 229 -7.96 -12.99 4.75
C ALA A 229 -6.81 -13.44 5.67
N LYS A 230 -5.61 -13.56 5.10
CA LYS A 230 -4.41 -13.97 5.82
C LYS A 230 -3.41 -12.82 5.89
N SER A 231 -2.75 -12.73 7.03
CA SER A 231 -1.64 -11.79 7.24
C SER A 231 -0.34 -12.35 6.65
N PHE A 232 0.49 -11.44 6.13
CA PHE A 232 1.89 -11.72 5.80
C PHE A 232 2.78 -11.84 7.05
N PHE A 233 2.27 -11.50 8.23
CA PHE A 233 2.98 -11.61 9.50
C PHE A 233 2.64 -12.90 10.22
N ILE A 234 3.68 -13.60 10.71
CA ILE A 234 3.61 -14.80 11.56
C ILE A 234 4.13 -14.55 12.96
#